data_AF-A0A8J2KUP9-F1
#
_entry.id   AF-A0A8J2KUP9-F1
#
_cell.length_a   1.000
_cell.length_b   1.000
_cell.length_c   1.000
_cell.angle_alpha   90.00
_cell.angle_beta   90.00
_cell.angle_gamma   90.00
#
_symmetry.space_group_name_H-M   'P 1'
#
loop_
_entity.id
_entity.type
_entity.pdbx_description
1 polymer ?
#
loop_
_entity_poly.entity_id
_entity_poly.type
_entity_poly.pdbx_seq_one_letter_code
_entity_poly.pdbx_strand_id
1 'polypeptide(L)'
;VNHAADALFLFPLREFSMEISKNNKLYQYSKDFVKLAVQFVKDDSNMKFRGVEIPPVPSEGPLKVVEFKPQGVVISPEPFTDRMEFLRSLKIRPNYGIESNSINQSAIPHHEK
;
A
#
# COMPACT_ATOMS: atom_id res chain seq x y z
N VAL A 1 0.46 -2.32 15.97
CA VAL A 1 1.44 -1.68 15.04
C VAL A 1 1.18 -0.20 15.09
N ASN A 2 2.20 0.61 15.41
CA ASN A 2 2.04 2.06 15.44
C ASN A 2 2.26 2.62 14.03
N HIS A 3 1.36 3.49 13.60
CA HIS A 3 1.50 4.19 12.33
C HIS A 3 2.79 5.04 12.34
N ALA A 4 3.49 5.08 11.20
CA ALA A 4 4.75 5.81 10.99
C ALA A 4 5.97 5.39 11.86
N ALA A 5 5.88 4.28 12.61
CA ALA A 5 7.01 3.80 13.42
C ALA A 5 8.23 3.36 12.57
N ASP A 6 7.99 2.99 11.31
CA ASP A 6 8.99 2.63 10.32
C ASP A 6 9.83 3.81 9.84
N ALA A 7 9.28 5.03 9.88
CA ALA A 7 10.01 6.25 9.53
C ALA A 7 11.26 6.47 10.41
N LEU A 8 11.24 5.97 11.66
CA LEU A 8 12.38 6.02 12.58
C LEU A 8 13.60 5.24 12.10
N PHE A 9 13.40 4.24 11.23
CA PHE A 9 14.49 3.45 10.66
C PHE A 9 15.06 4.04 9.38
N LEU A 10 14.34 4.99 8.76
CA LEU A 10 14.74 5.66 7.53
C LEU A 10 15.34 7.05 7.77
N PHE A 11 14.81 7.78 8.75
CA PHE A 11 15.15 9.17 8.98
C PHE A 11 15.67 9.40 10.41
N PRO A 12 16.71 10.23 10.57
CA PRO A 12 17.18 10.65 11.88
C PRO A 12 16.20 11.68 12.48
N LEU A 13 15.10 11.21 13.07
CA LEU A 13 14.11 12.05 13.73
C LEU A 13 14.64 12.48 15.11
N ARG A 14 15.10 13.73 15.23
CA ARG A 14 15.75 14.30 16.42
C ARG A 14 14.95 14.14 17.72
N GLU A 15 13.63 14.19 17.65
CA GLU A 15 12.74 14.13 18.82
C GLU A 15 12.39 12.69 19.25
N PHE A 16 12.69 11.70 18.42
CA PHE A 16 12.38 10.29 18.65
C PHE A 16 13.64 9.43 18.68
N SER A 17 14.76 9.99 19.11
CA SER A 17 16.01 9.25 19.27
C SER A 17 15.86 8.20 20.39
N MET A 18 15.16 7.11 20.12
CA MET A 18 15.61 5.82 20.63
C MET A 18 17.09 5.76 20.28
N GLU A 19 17.96 5.68 21.28
CA GLU A 19 19.38 5.51 21.04
C GLU A 19 19.59 4.15 20.36
N ILE A 20 19.43 4.13 19.03
CA ILE A 20 19.79 3.02 18.18
C ILE A 20 21.31 3.03 18.15
N SER A 21 21.91 2.51 19.22
CA SER A 21 23.36 2.42 19.35
C SER A 21 23.90 1.45 18.30
N LYS A 22 25.13 1.67 17.84
CA LYS A 22 25.77 0.84 16.79
C LYS A 22 25.83 -0.65 17.14
N ASN A 23 25.77 -0.98 18.43
CA ASN A 23 25.81 -2.34 18.95
C ASN A 23 24.42 -3.00 19.04
N ASN A 24 23.35 -2.26 18.75
CA ASN A 24 21.99 -2.76 18.83
C ASN A 24 21.55 -3.43 17.50
N LYS A 25 20.79 -4.53 17.58
CA LYS A 25 20.15 -5.19 16.43
C LYS A 25 19.28 -4.22 15.61
N LEU A 26 18.69 -3.22 16.26
CA LEU A 26 17.92 -2.16 15.61
C LEU A 26 18.77 -1.28 14.68
N TYR A 27 20.07 -1.12 14.96
CA TYR A 27 20.97 -0.35 14.09
C TYR A 27 21.22 -1.08 12.78
N GLN A 28 21.48 -2.40 12.85
CA GLN A 28 21.63 -3.20 11.64
C GLN A 28 20.32 -3.25 10.86
N TYR A 29 19.19 -3.40 11.54
CA TYR A 29 17.88 -3.33 10.89
C TYR A 29 17.66 -2.00 10.15
N SER A 30 17.96 -0.85 10.77
CA SER A 30 17.88 0.47 10.11
C SER A 30 18.79 0.54 8.87
N LYS A 31 20.04 0.08 8.97
CA LYS A 31 20.95 0.03 7.81
C LYS A 31 20.40 -0.82 6.67
N ASP A 32 19.87 -1.99 6.98
CA ASP A 32 19.30 -2.89 5.99
C ASP A 32 18.04 -2.29 5.34
N PHE A 33 17.23 -1.59 6.14
CA PHE A 33 15.99 -0.94 5.67
C PHE A 33 16.30 0.27 4.77
N VAL A 34 17.29 1.10 5.13
CA VAL A 34 17.79 2.18 4.27
C VAL A 34 18.38 1.61 2.98
N LYS A 35 19.17 0.53 3.06
CA LYS A 35 19.73 -0.14 1.88
C LYS A 35 18.62 -0.62 0.94
N LEU A 36 17.55 -1.18 1.49
CA LEU A 36 16.40 -1.63 0.71
C LEU A 36 15.70 -0.47 0.00
N ALA A 37 15.46 0.64 0.69
CA ALA A 37 14.87 1.83 0.08
C ALA A 37 15.75 2.39 -1.05
N VAL A 38 17.07 2.41 -0.87
CA VAL A 38 18.01 2.82 -1.93
C VAL A 38 18.02 1.83 -3.10
N GLN A 39 17.90 0.53 -2.85
CA GLN A 39 17.78 -0.47 -3.92
C GLN A 39 16.52 -0.23 -4.75
N PHE A 40 15.36 -0.06 -4.10
CA PHE A 40 14.09 0.22 -4.78
C PHE A 40 14.19 1.44 -5.73
N VAL A 41 14.83 2.52 -5.29
CA VAL A 41 15.00 3.73 -6.11
C VAL A 41 15.94 3.50 -7.29
N LYS A 42 16.92 2.60 -7.16
CA LYS A 42 17.92 2.34 -8.21
C LYS A 42 17.44 1.31 -9.24
N ASP A 43 16.85 0.23 -8.75
CA ASP A 43 16.40 -0.92 -9.53
C ASP A 43 15.45 -1.76 -8.66
N ASP A 44 14.16 -1.69 -8.97
CA ASP A 44 13.11 -2.41 -8.27
C ASP A 44 12.96 -3.88 -8.75
N SER A 45 13.65 -4.27 -9.82
CA SER A 45 13.55 -5.62 -10.38
C SER A 45 14.30 -6.69 -9.58
N ASN A 46 15.24 -6.29 -8.72
CA ASN A 46 16.13 -7.21 -7.99
C ASN A 46 16.30 -6.80 -6.53
N MET A 47 15.18 -6.57 -5.85
CA MET A 47 15.19 -6.18 -4.44
C MET A 47 15.57 -7.34 -3.52
N LYS A 48 16.51 -7.09 -2.59
CA LYS A 48 16.94 -8.09 -1.61
C LYS A 48 17.04 -7.51 -0.22
N PHE A 49 16.44 -8.18 0.76
CA PHE A 49 16.61 -7.88 2.18
C PHE A 49 17.42 -8.99 2.84
N ARG A 50 18.64 -8.66 3.30
CA ARG A 50 19.58 -9.61 3.91
C ARG A 50 19.82 -10.88 3.09
N GLY A 51 19.87 -10.74 1.78
CA GLY A 51 20.11 -11.84 0.84
C GLY A 51 18.84 -12.60 0.42
N VAL A 52 17.71 -12.37 1.08
CA VAL A 52 16.41 -12.91 0.65
C VAL A 52 15.83 -12.01 -0.42
N GLU A 53 15.45 -12.61 -1.55
CA GLU A 53 14.80 -11.94 -2.66
C GLU A 53 13.36 -11.56 -2.32
N ILE A 54 12.98 -10.33 -2.65
CA ILE A 54 11.62 -9.83 -2.51
C ILE A 54 10.93 -9.99 -3.86
N PRO A 55 9.90 -10.85 -3.96
CA PRO A 55 9.23 -11.07 -5.23
C PRO A 55 8.44 -9.81 -5.64
N PRO A 56 8.31 -9.56 -6.96
CA PRO A 56 7.45 -8.50 -7.45
C PRO A 56 5.99 -8.77 -7.09
N VAL A 57 5.18 -7.70 -7.07
CA VAL A 57 3.73 -7.81 -6.93
C VAL A 57 3.18 -8.50 -8.18
N PRO A 58 2.43 -9.60 -8.05
CA PRO A 58 1.87 -10.28 -9.21
C PRO A 58 0.79 -9.40 -9.87
N SER A 59 0.70 -9.47 -11.21
CA SER A 59 -0.35 -8.77 -11.96
C SER A 59 -1.74 -9.36 -11.71
N GLU A 60 -1.81 -10.64 -11.34
CA GLU A 60 -3.04 -11.39 -11.10
C GLU A 60 -2.87 -12.35 -9.91
N GLY A 61 -3.97 -12.69 -9.26
CA GLY A 61 -3.99 -13.65 -8.15
C GLY A 61 -3.78 -13.02 -6.76
N PRO A 62 -3.59 -13.87 -5.72
CA PRO A 62 -3.51 -13.41 -4.35
C PRO A 62 -2.24 -12.61 -4.09
N LEU A 63 -2.38 -11.49 -3.40
CA LEU A 63 -1.25 -10.68 -2.97
C LEU A 63 -0.47 -11.38 -1.86
N LYS A 64 0.82 -11.07 -1.82
CA LYS A 64 1.72 -11.47 -0.73
C LYS A 64 2.16 -10.25 0.02
N VAL A 65 2.34 -10.40 1.33
CA VAL A 65 2.89 -9.37 2.20
C VAL A 65 4.31 -9.75 2.54
N VAL A 66 5.20 -8.76 2.54
CA VAL A 66 6.58 -8.88 3.00
C VAL A 66 6.68 -8.19 4.35
N GLU A 67 6.94 -8.97 5.39
CA GLU A 67 7.12 -8.49 6.76
C GLU A 67 8.61 -8.41 7.08
N PHE A 68 9.11 -7.20 7.32
CA PHE A 68 10.48 -6.95 7.71
C PHE A 68 10.64 -7.06 9.23
N LYS A 69 11.55 -7.92 9.68
CA LYS A 69 11.85 -8.16 11.10
C LYS A 69 13.33 -7.93 11.40
N PRO A 70 13.69 -7.62 12.65
CA PRO A 70 15.10 -7.55 13.06
C PRO A 70 15.89 -8.84 12.82
N GLN A 71 15.24 -9.99 12.65
CA GLN A 71 15.87 -11.29 12.38
C GLN A 71 15.93 -11.65 10.89
N GLY A 72 15.16 -10.98 10.03
CA GLY A 72 15.05 -11.36 8.61
C GLY A 72 13.77 -10.85 7.97
N VAL A 73 13.31 -11.55 6.94
CA VAL A 73 12.08 -11.23 6.23
C VAL A 73 11.16 -12.44 6.22
N VAL A 74 9.85 -12.20 6.32
CA VAL A 74 8.83 -13.23 6.16
C VAL A 74 7.94 -12.83 5.00
N ILE A 75 7.67 -13.75 4.08
CA ILE A 75 6.75 -13.55 2.96
C ILE A 75 5.56 -14.47 3.17
N SER A 76 4.36 -13.92 3.29
CA SER A 76 3.14 -14.68 3.55
C SER A 76 1.98 -14.18 2.67
N PRO A 77 0.90 -14.97 2.52
CA PRO A 77 -0.32 -14.48 1.89
C PRO A 77 -0.86 -13.22 2.58
N GLU A 78 -1.54 -12.35 1.83
CA GLU A 78 -2.17 -11.15 2.38
C GLU A 78 -3.30 -11.52 3.38
N PRO A 79 -3.15 -11.17 4.67
CA PRO A 79 -4.09 -11.60 5.71
C PRO A 79 -5.40 -10.80 5.71
N PHE A 80 -5.52 -9.80 4.82
CA PHE A 80 -6.66 -8.89 4.76
C PHE A 80 -7.52 -9.07 3.52
N THR A 81 -7.29 -10.13 2.74
CA THR A 81 -7.98 -10.41 1.46
C THR A 81 -9.50 -10.21 1.59
N ASP A 82 -10.15 -10.92 2.52
CA ASP A 82 -11.61 -10.85 2.72
C ASP A 82 -12.11 -9.42 3.05
N ARG A 83 -11.33 -8.67 3.84
CA ARG A 83 -11.68 -7.28 4.21
C ARG A 83 -11.53 -6.36 3.01
N MET A 84 -10.49 -6.55 2.20
CA MET A 84 -10.27 -5.77 0.99
C MET A 84 -11.34 -6.07 -0.06
N GLU A 85 -11.77 -7.33 -0.20
CA GLU A 85 -12.89 -7.71 -1.05
C GLU A 85 -14.19 -7.08 -0.58
N PHE A 86 -14.49 -7.15 0.73
CA PHE A 86 -15.64 -6.47 1.30
C PHE A 86 -15.61 -4.96 0.98
N LEU A 87 -14.50 -4.27 1.24
CA LEU A 87 -14.38 -2.83 0.96
C LEU A 87 -14.55 -2.50 -0.53
N ARG A 88 -14.01 -3.32 -1.44
CA ARG A 88 -14.21 -3.18 -2.89
C ARG A 88 -15.66 -3.42 -3.33
N SER A 89 -16.39 -4.27 -2.61
CA SER A 89 -17.80 -4.56 -2.89
C SER A 89 -18.75 -3.41 -2.51
N LEU A 90 -18.30 -2.49 -1.64
CA LEU A 90 -19.09 -1.34 -1.23
C LEU A 90 -19.29 -0.40 -2.43
N LYS A 91 -20.46 -0.51 -3.08
CA LYS A 91 -20.94 0.48 -4.05
C LYS A 91 -21.36 1.74 -3.30
N ILE A 92 -20.39 2.53 -2.86
CA ILE A 92 -20.64 3.87 -2.32
C ILE A 92 -21.14 4.71 -3.49
N ARG A 93 -22.46 4.83 -3.63
CA ARG A 93 -23.02 5.87 -4.50
C ARG A 93 -22.61 7.19 -3.87
N PRO A 94 -21.83 8.05 -4.55
CA PRO A 94 -21.65 9.40 -4.05
C PRO A 94 -23.05 10.02 -4.02
N ASN A 95 -23.51 10.37 -2.82
CA ASN A 95 -24.82 10.98 -2.61
C ASN A 95 -24.76 12.44 -3.05
N TYR A 96 -24.44 12.68 -4.32
CA TYR A 96 -24.76 13.95 -4.96
C TYR A 96 -26.24 13.85 -5.32
N GLY A 97 -27.08 14.53 -4.53
CA GLY A 97 -28.50 14.70 -4.80
C GLY A 97 -28.70 15.48 -6.09
N ILE A 98 -28.50 14.84 -7.23
CA ILE A 98 -29.02 15.30 -8.50
C ILE A 98 -30.31 14.49 -8.71
N GLU A 99 -31.41 15.08 -8.26
CA GLU A 99 -32.73 14.73 -8.75
C GLU A 99 -32.70 14.89 -10.28
N SER A 100 -32.55 13.78 -10.99
CA SER A 100 -32.80 13.76 -12.43
C SER A 100 -34.32 13.89 -12.62
N ASN A 101 -34.80 15.13 -12.68
CA ASN A 101 -36.09 15.40 -13.30
C ASN A 101 -35.99 14.95 -14.76
N SER A 102 -36.61 13.82 -15.06
CA SER A 102 -36.90 13.36 -16.40
C SER A 102 -37.81 14.38 -17.08
N ILE A 103 -37.21 15.36 -17.76
CA ILE A 103 -37.92 16.17 -18.73
C ILE A 103 -38.35 15.23 -19.85
N ASN A 104 -39.64 14.91 -19.90
CA ASN A 104 -40.30 14.27 -21.03
C ASN A 104 -40.10 15.13 -22.29
N GLN A 105 -39.06 14.83 -23.06
CA GLN A 105 -39.05 14.99 -24.52
C GLN A 105 -39.63 13.68 -25.05
N SER A 106 -40.70 13.58 -25.84
CA SER A 106 -41.23 14.48 -26.85
C SER A 106 -42.57 13.89 -27.31
N ALA A 107 -43.63 14.71 -27.34
CA ALA A 107 -44.86 14.40 -28.06
C ALA A 107 -45.30 15.68 -28.79
N ILE A 108 -44.75 15.88 -29.99
CA ILE A 108 -45.28 16.84 -30.96
C ILE A 108 -45.73 16.02 -32.17
N PRO A 109 -47.03 15.86 -32.41
CA PRO A 109 -47.50 15.26 -33.65
C PRO A 109 -47.35 16.27 -34.80
N HIS A 110 -46.61 15.88 -35.83
CA HIS A 110 -46.58 16.59 -37.11
C HIS A 110 -47.97 16.48 -37.78
N HIS A 111 -48.65 17.60 -37.91
CA HIS A 111 -49.77 17.78 -38.83
C HIS A 111 -49.19 18.08 -40.21
N GLU A 112 -49.35 17.15 -41.16
CA GLU A 112 -49.32 17.47 -42.59
C GLU A 112 -50.73 17.43 -43.17
N LYS A 113 -50.90 18.25 -44.22
CA LYS A 113 -52.14 18.82 -44.75
C LYS A 113 -53.00 17.82 -45.52
#